data_AF-A0A1I6S071-F1
#
_entry.id   AF-A0A1I6S071-F1
#
_cell.length_a   1.000
_cell.length_b   1.000
_cell.length_c   1.000
_cell.angle_alpha   90.00
_cell.angle_beta   90.00
_cell.angle_gamma   90.00
#
_symmetry.space_group_name_H-M   'P 1'
#
loop_
_entity.id
_entity.type
_entity.pdbx_description
1 polymer ?
#
loop_
_entity_poly.entity_id
_entity_poly.type
_entity_poly.pdbx_seq_one_letter_code
_entity_poly.pdbx_strand_id
1 'polypeptide(L)'
;MIKVFCQPRKSGKTTKLIKMAHESNAIIIVNSSDQAKEVSFIAKRMGLVIPKPISVDEYISSYDKYKRYPLLVDEAQSVLNRLLKGNIQAMTITDYDETIDYDKLGYYL
;
A
#
# COMPACT_ATOMS: atom_id res chain seq x y z
N MET A 1 1.73 2.18 15.35
CA MET A 1 1.59 3.46 14.63
C MET A 1 1.61 3.17 13.13
N ILE A 2 0.81 3.85 12.31
CA ILE A 2 0.74 3.63 10.85
C ILE A 2 1.81 4.50 10.18
N LYS A 3 2.61 3.91 9.29
CA LYS A 3 3.60 4.64 8.49
C LYS A 3 3.05 5.03 7.14
N VAL A 4 3.20 6.29 6.75
CA VAL A 4 2.65 6.83 5.50
C VAL A 4 3.79 7.25 4.56
N PHE A 5 3.73 6.81 3.30
CA PHE A 5 4.70 7.19 2.28
C PHE A 5 4.03 8.04 1.21
N CYS A 6 4.19 9.37 1.28
CA CYS A 6 3.70 10.31 0.27
C CYS A 6 4.86 10.74 -0.64
N GLN A 7 4.94 10.18 -1.85
CA GLN A 7 6.02 10.47 -2.80
C GLN A 7 5.50 10.46 -4.25
N PRO A 8 6.16 11.16 -5.19
CA PRO A 8 5.78 11.17 -6.62
C PRO A 8 5.68 9.78 -7.26
N ARG A 9 4.98 9.67 -8.40
CA ARG A 9 4.89 8.39 -9.16
C ARG A 9 6.29 7.90 -9.53
N LYS A 10 6.45 6.57 -9.60
CA LYS A 10 7.72 5.90 -9.92
C LYS A 10 8.89 6.19 -8.97
N SER A 11 8.61 6.64 -7.73
CA SER A 11 9.64 6.85 -6.70
C SER A 11 10.10 5.58 -5.97
N GLY A 12 9.61 4.39 -6.36
CA GLY A 12 9.96 3.12 -5.72
C GLY A 12 9.11 2.74 -4.49
N LYS A 13 7.94 3.34 -4.30
CA LYS A 13 7.01 3.02 -3.19
C LYS A 13 6.68 1.52 -3.11
N THR A 14 6.24 0.92 -4.22
CA THR A 14 5.94 -0.52 -4.30
C THR A 14 7.15 -1.37 -3.94
N THR A 15 8.34 -1.01 -4.44
CA THR A 15 9.61 -1.69 -4.10
C THR A 15 9.90 -1.61 -2.59
N LYS A 16 9.62 -0.48 -1.96
CA LYS A 16 9.78 -0.30 -0.50
C LYS A 16 8.79 -1.17 0.28
N LEU A 17 7.52 -1.21 -0.13
CA LEU A 17 6.50 -2.09 0.47
C LEU A 17 6.87 -3.57 0.32
N ILE A 18 7.43 -4.00 -0.82
CA ILE A 18 7.91 -5.38 -1.02
C ILE A 18 9.03 -5.73 -0.04
N LYS A 19 10.02 -4.84 0.15
CA LYS A 19 11.10 -5.05 1.14
C LYS A 19 10.54 -5.16 2.56
N MET A 20 9.64 -4.25 2.94
CA MET A 20 8.97 -4.30 4.24
C MET A 20 8.17 -5.59 4.42
N ALA A 21 7.45 -6.06 3.39
CA ALA A 21 6.70 -7.32 3.43
C ALA A 21 7.63 -8.53 3.62
N HIS A 22 8.80 -8.51 2.98
CA HIS A 22 9.81 -9.56 3.14
C HIS A 22 10.34 -9.62 4.58
N GLU A 23 10.65 -8.47 5.17
CA GLU A 23 11.22 -8.37 6.52
C GLU A 23 10.18 -8.66 7.62
N SER A 24 8.94 -8.24 7.44
CA SER A 24 7.89 -8.28 8.47
C SER A 24 6.85 -9.38 8.28
N ASN A 25 6.93 -10.13 7.17
CA ASN A 25 5.91 -11.10 6.76
C ASN A 25 4.50 -10.48 6.65
N ALA A 26 4.41 -9.18 6.34
CA ALA A 26 3.17 -8.47 6.15
C ALA A 26 2.55 -8.75 4.78
N ILE A 27 1.21 -8.73 4.70
CA ILE A 27 0.47 -8.90 3.46
C ILE A 27 0.32 -7.53 2.78
N ILE A 28 0.67 -7.47 1.50
CA ILE A 28 0.41 -6.28 0.67
C ILE A 28 -1.01 -6.36 0.09
N ILE A 29 -1.84 -5.38 0.43
CA ILE A 29 -3.16 -5.15 -0.15
C ILE A 29 -3.02 -4.15 -1.30
N VAL A 30 -3.61 -4.50 -2.44
CA VAL A 30 -3.62 -3.69 -3.67
C VAL A 30 -5.04 -3.48 -4.19
N ASN A 31 -5.21 -2.62 -5.20
CA ASN A 31 -6.52 -2.30 -5.76
C ASN A 31 -7.16 -3.47 -6.52
N SER A 32 -6.37 -4.27 -7.25
CA SER A 32 -6.90 -5.34 -8.12
C SER A 32 -6.04 -6.61 -8.10
N SER A 33 -6.61 -7.72 -8.56
CA SER A 33 -5.90 -9.01 -8.67
C SER A 33 -4.75 -8.94 -9.67
N ASP A 34 -4.85 -8.13 -10.72
CA ASP A 34 -3.76 -7.94 -11.68
C ASP A 34 -2.60 -7.15 -11.07
N GLN A 35 -2.87 -6.13 -10.25
CA GLN A 35 -1.81 -5.48 -9.47
C GLN A 35 -1.16 -6.47 -8.49
N ALA A 36 -1.92 -7.40 -7.92
CA ALA A 36 -1.35 -8.39 -7.00
C ALA A 36 -0.36 -9.32 -7.73
N LYS A 37 -0.67 -9.70 -8.98
CA LYS A 37 0.25 -10.44 -9.85
C LYS A 37 1.49 -9.61 -10.19
N GLU A 38 1.32 -8.32 -10.49
CA GLU A 38 2.43 -7.41 -10.78
C GLU A 38 3.39 -7.28 -9.59
N VAL A 39 2.87 -7.03 -8.37
CA VAL A 39 3.68 -6.97 -7.14
C VAL A 39 4.40 -8.29 -6.89
N SER A 40 3.72 -9.42 -7.08
CA SER A 40 4.34 -10.75 -6.95
C SER A 40 5.49 -10.94 -7.94
N PHE A 41 5.29 -10.50 -9.19
CA PHE A 41 6.31 -10.56 -10.24
C PHE A 41 7.52 -9.68 -9.91
N ILE A 42 7.29 -8.46 -9.42
CA ILE A 42 8.35 -7.55 -8.99
C ILE A 42 9.14 -8.17 -7.83
N ALA A 43 8.46 -8.70 -6.81
CA ALA A 43 9.12 -9.35 -5.67
C ALA A 43 9.99 -10.53 -6.11
N LYS A 44 9.47 -11.38 -7.02
CA LYS A 44 10.23 -12.48 -7.62
C LYS A 44 11.46 -11.98 -8.38
N ARG A 45 11.33 -10.92 -9.18
CA ARG A 45 12.47 -10.32 -9.90
C ARG A 45 13.52 -9.73 -8.96
N MET A 46 13.11 -9.30 -7.78
CA MET A 46 14.02 -8.83 -6.73
C MET A 46 14.66 -9.96 -5.92
N GLY A 47 14.25 -11.22 -6.12
CA GLY A 47 14.72 -12.36 -5.34
C GLY A 47 14.18 -12.38 -3.90
N LEU A 48 13.08 -11.68 -3.62
CA LEU A 48 12.49 -11.58 -2.28
C LEU A 48 11.29 -12.50 -2.14
N VAL A 49 11.21 -13.19 -0.99
CA VAL A 49 10.08 -14.03 -0.62
C VAL A 49 9.12 -13.22 0.25
N ILE A 50 7.90 -13.02 -0.22
CA ILE A 50 6.85 -12.27 0.51
C ILE A 50 5.56 -13.10 0.60
N PRO A 51 4.68 -12.84 1.58
CA PRO A 51 3.30 -13.32 1.51
C PRO A 51 2.65 -12.91 0.20
N LYS A 52 1.76 -13.77 -0.31
CA LYS A 52 1.01 -13.49 -1.55
C LYS A 52 0.27 -12.14 -1.39
N PRO A 53 0.56 -11.13 -2.23
CA PRO A 53 -0.24 -9.92 -2.30
C PRO A 53 -1.69 -10.26 -2.68
N ILE A 54 -2.65 -9.50 -2.14
CA ILE A 54 -4.07 -9.73 -2.37
C ILE A 54 -4.77 -8.44 -2.79
N SER A 55 -5.84 -8.57 -3.56
CA SER A 55 -6.70 -7.41 -3.85
C SER A 55 -7.53 -7.04 -2.64
N VAL A 56 -8.01 -5.80 -2.62
CA VAL A 56 -8.94 -5.35 -1.58
C VAL A 56 -10.26 -6.13 -1.59
N ASP A 57 -10.73 -6.56 -2.76
CA ASP A 57 -11.91 -7.42 -2.89
C ASP A 57 -11.65 -8.82 -2.26
N GLU A 58 -10.45 -9.38 -2.44
CA GLU A 58 -10.03 -10.63 -1.79
C GLU A 58 -9.91 -10.44 -0.27
N TYR A 59 -9.40 -9.30 0.20
CA TYR A 59 -9.34 -8.99 1.62
C TYR A 59 -10.74 -8.95 2.26
N ILE A 60 -11.70 -8.26 1.63
CA ILE A 60 -13.08 -8.16 2.14
C ILE A 60 -13.75 -9.53 2.19
N SER A 61 -13.69 -10.28 1.09
CA SER A 61 -14.34 -11.61 0.99
C SER A 61 -13.77 -12.64 1.97
N SER A 62 -12.52 -12.47 2.39
CA SER A 62 -11.82 -13.36 3.32
C SER A 62 -11.35 -12.63 4.58
N TYR A 63 -12.15 -11.66 5.07
CA TYR A 63 -11.76 -10.76 6.15
C TYR A 63 -11.26 -11.50 7.41
N ASP A 64 -11.98 -12.53 7.87
CA ASP A 64 -11.60 -13.28 9.07
C ASP A 64 -10.25 -13.99 8.95
N LYS A 65 -9.86 -14.37 7.72
CA LYS A 65 -8.56 -14.95 7.44
C LYS A 65 -7.46 -13.89 7.52
N TYR A 66 -7.67 -12.72 6.92
CA TYR A 66 -6.61 -11.74 6.71
C TYR A 66 -6.46 -10.70 7.82
N LYS A 67 -7.50 -10.44 8.63
CA LYS A 67 -7.49 -9.44 9.72
C LYS A 67 -6.42 -9.68 10.80
N ARG A 68 -5.87 -10.90 10.88
CA ARG A 68 -4.85 -11.30 11.87
C ARG A 68 -3.41 -11.04 11.42
N TYR A 69 -3.19 -10.65 10.16
CA TYR A 69 -1.85 -10.40 9.62
C TYR A 69 -1.51 -8.91 9.67
N PRO A 70 -0.23 -8.53 9.82
CA PRO A 70 0.22 -7.18 9.53
C PRO A 70 -0.09 -6.83 8.07
N LEU A 71 -0.57 -5.61 7.83
CA LEU A 71 -1.03 -5.17 6.51
C LEU A 71 -0.19 -4.00 6.01
N LEU A 72 0.14 -4.06 4.72
CA LEU A 72 0.74 -2.99 3.94
C LEU A 72 -0.23 -2.65 2.81
N VAL A 73 -0.44 -1.38 2.51
CA VAL A 73 -1.39 -0.96 1.46
C VAL A 73 -0.63 -0.22 0.37
N ASP A 74 -0.62 -0.78 -0.84
CA ASP A 74 -0.06 -0.10 -2.01
C ASP A 74 -1.13 0.72 -2.73
N GLU A 75 -0.73 1.88 -3.25
CA GLU A 75 -1.64 2.84 -3.91
C GLU A 75 -2.94 3.09 -3.08
N ALA A 76 -2.77 3.42 -1.79
CA ALA A 76 -3.85 3.49 -0.79
C ALA A 76 -5.07 4.32 -1.23
N GLN A 77 -4.87 5.39 -2.01
CA GLN A 77 -5.95 6.19 -2.59
C GLN A 77 -6.85 5.36 -3.51
N SER A 78 -6.24 4.51 -4.36
CA SER A 78 -6.98 3.61 -5.27
C SER A 78 -7.72 2.53 -4.49
N VAL A 79 -7.07 1.96 -3.48
CA VAL A 79 -7.67 0.95 -2.58
C VAL A 79 -8.89 1.54 -1.87
N LEU A 80 -8.77 2.73 -1.29
CA LEU A 80 -9.88 3.39 -0.60
C LEU A 80 -11.02 3.73 -1.55
N ASN A 81 -10.71 4.20 -2.76
CA ASN A 81 -11.70 4.48 -3.79
C ASN A 81 -12.50 3.22 -4.17
N ARG A 82 -11.82 2.08 -4.27
CA ARG A 82 -12.44 0.78 -4.53
C ARG A 82 -13.31 0.32 -3.36
N LEU A 83 -12.85 0.52 -2.12
CA LEU A 83 -13.59 0.16 -0.90
C LEU A 83 -14.90 0.95 -0.78
N LEU A 84 -14.82 2.27 -0.89
CA LEU A 84 -15.97 3.15 -0.69
C LEU A 84 -16.92 3.13 -1.89
N LYS A 85 -16.49 2.61 -3.04
CA LYS A 85 -17.23 2.65 -4.32
C LYS A 85 -17.76 4.05 -4.65
N GLY A 86 -17.06 5.08 -4.17
CA GLY A 86 -17.51 6.45 -4.13
C GLY A 86 -16.55 7.38 -4.85
N ASN A 87 -16.99 8.62 -5.09
CA ASN A 87 -16.18 9.65 -5.72
C ASN A 87 -15.39 10.44 -4.66
N ILE A 88 -14.27 9.88 -4.18
CA ILE A 88 -13.47 10.53 -3.12
C ILE A 88 -12.88 11.85 -3.64
N GLN A 89 -13.29 12.97 -3.04
CA GLN A 89 -12.82 14.31 -3.43
C GLN A 89 -11.58 14.76 -2.65
N ALA A 90 -11.47 14.36 -1.39
CA ALA A 90 -10.38 14.76 -0.50
C ALA A 90 -10.17 13.69 0.57
N MET A 91 -8.95 13.63 1.10
CA MET A 91 -8.55 12.78 2.23
C MET A 91 -7.58 13.57 3.10
N THR A 92 -7.71 13.45 4.41
CA THR A 92 -6.74 13.95 5.38
C THR A 92 -6.02 12.77 6.02
N ILE A 93 -4.75 12.97 6.34
CA ILE A 93 -3.93 12.01 7.08
C ILE A 93 -3.21 12.81 8.16
N THR A 94 -3.30 12.35 9.39
CA THR A 94 -2.48 12.87 10.48
C THR A 94 -1.22 12.02 10.54
N ASP A 95 -0.07 12.66 10.32
CA ASP A 95 1.22 12.01 10.53
C ASP A 95 1.64 12.17 11.98
N TYR A 96 1.92 11.04 12.62
CA TYR A 96 2.40 10.99 14.00
C TYR A 96 3.90 10.60 14.05
N ASP A 97 4.49 10.26 12.90
CA ASP A 97 5.92 10.07 12.71
C ASP A 97 6.44 11.43 12.20
N GLU A 98 7.43 12.09 12.80
CA GLU A 98 7.96 13.38 12.30
C GLU A 98 8.73 13.23 10.96
N THR A 99 8.38 12.27 10.10
CA THR A 99 9.15 11.84 8.92
C THR A 99 8.47 12.06 7.57
N ILE A 100 7.38 12.83 7.50
CA ILE A 100 7.03 13.48 6.23
C ILE A 100 8.08 14.57 5.94
N ASP A 101 8.87 14.32 4.90
CA ASP A 101 9.68 15.31 4.22
C ASP A 101 8.73 16.27 3.48
N TYR A 102 8.34 17.34 4.18
CA TYR A 102 7.44 18.38 3.67
C TYR A 102 8.09 19.27 2.59
N ASP A 103 9.40 19.14 2.32
CA ASP A 103 10.15 19.99 1.37
C ASP A 103 9.79 19.78 -0.12
N LYS A 104 8.73 19.01 -0.43
CA LYS A 104 8.21 18.85 -1.81
C LYS A 104 6.75 19.27 -2.00
N LEU A 105 6.09 19.78 -0.97
CA LEU A 105 4.80 20.44 -1.14
C LEU A 105 5.04 21.94 -1.25
N GLY A 106 5.37 22.37 -2.48
CA GLY A 106 5.27 23.76 -2.89
C GLY A 106 3.82 24.23 -2.78
N TYR A 107 3.42 24.62 -1.57
CA TYR A 107 2.25 25.43 -1.34
C TYR A 107 2.56 26.83 -1.86
N TYR A 108 2.11 27.11 -3.07
CA TYR A 108 1.84 28.48 -3.49
C TYR A 108 0.78 29.04 -2.54
N LEU A 109 1.19 29.97 -1.68
CA LEU A 109 0.34 31.05 -1.17
C LEU A 109 0.12 32.06 -2.29
#